data_AF-A0A936RDH5-F1
#
_entry.id   AF-A0A936RDH5-F1
#
_cell.length_a   1.000
_cell.length_b   1.000
_cell.length_c   1.000
_cell.angle_alpha   90.00
_cell.angle_beta   90.00
_cell.angle_gamma   90.00
#
_symmetry.space_group_name_H-M   'P 1'
#
loop_
_entity.id
_entity.type
_entity.pdbx_description
1 polymer ?
#
loop_
_entity_poly.entity_id
_entity_poly.type
_entity_poly.pdbx_seq_one_letter_code
_entity_poly.pdbx_strand_id
1 'polypeptide(L)'
;MSGKSIFSFGIGFLVLFFIYHFPEYFSAFWIMATFKIGFLIVAFILVRLQGWKGLNGYGLGFTHKWAANLSMGLLIGLFFFAVSIFVSVKLGYEEIIMITSFKNAINQIPMLLLMTAIPSIAEDILTRGYLYGHLKFMKPLGWILLSALIYVLNHIWRLNDGLAVLTYLLY
;
A
#
# COMPACT_ATOMS: atom_id res chain seq x y z
N MET A 1 -23.70 9.93 -7.22
CA MET A 1 -23.68 8.53 -7.71
C MET A 1 -25.11 7.99 -7.67
N SER A 2 -25.53 7.17 -8.63
CA SER A 2 -26.83 6.48 -8.55
C SER A 2 -26.81 5.36 -7.49
N GLY A 3 -27.97 4.93 -6.98
CA GLY A 3 -28.04 3.85 -5.97
C GLY A 3 -27.35 2.54 -6.41
N LYS A 4 -27.49 2.17 -7.70
CA LYS A 4 -26.78 1.01 -8.28
C LYS A 4 -25.26 1.18 -8.28
N SER A 5 -24.76 2.41 -8.46
CA SER A 5 -23.33 2.73 -8.44
C SER A 5 -22.75 2.70 -7.03
N ILE A 6 -23.51 3.09 -6.00
CA ILE A 6 -23.08 3.02 -4.59
C ILE A 6 -22.99 1.56 -4.13
N PHE A 7 -23.97 0.73 -4.50
CA PHE A 7 -23.96 -0.69 -4.16
C PHE A 7 -22.77 -1.43 -4.81
N SER A 8 -22.51 -1.18 -6.09
CA SER A 8 -21.33 -1.73 -6.79
C SER A 8 -20.01 -1.28 -6.17
N PHE A 9 -19.93 -0.01 -5.75
CA PHE A 9 -18.79 0.54 -5.02
C PHE A 9 -18.56 -0.19 -3.68
N GLY A 10 -19.60 -0.29 -2.84
CA GLY A 10 -19.48 -0.93 -1.53
C GLY A 10 -19.09 -2.41 -1.62
N ILE A 11 -19.72 -3.17 -2.53
CA ILE A 11 -19.38 -4.60 -2.71
C ILE A 11 -17.96 -4.77 -3.21
N GLY A 12 -17.53 -4.03 -4.22
CA GLY A 12 -16.18 -4.18 -4.75
C GLY A 12 -15.12 -3.81 -3.70
N PHE A 13 -15.37 -2.79 -2.87
CA PHE A 13 -14.49 -2.48 -1.74
C PHE A 13 -14.43 -3.65 -0.74
N LEU A 14 -15.57 -4.20 -0.32
CA LEU A 14 -15.62 -5.32 0.63
C LEU A 14 -14.91 -6.57 0.11
N VAL A 15 -15.05 -6.89 -1.17
CA VAL A 15 -14.35 -8.01 -1.81
C VAL A 15 -12.83 -7.80 -1.75
N LEU A 16 -12.35 -6.62 -2.15
CA LEU A 16 -10.92 -6.31 -2.09
C LEU A 16 -10.40 -6.31 -0.65
N PHE A 17 -11.15 -5.70 0.27
CA PHE A 17 -10.82 -5.65 1.70
C PHE A 17 -10.66 -7.05 2.29
N PHE A 18 -11.61 -7.95 2.03
CA PHE A 18 -11.57 -9.31 2.54
C PHE A 18 -10.36 -10.07 1.99
N ILE A 19 -10.11 -10.03 0.68
CA ILE A 19 -8.96 -10.72 0.08
C ILE A 19 -7.64 -10.16 0.62
N TYR A 20 -7.57 -8.85 0.86
CA TYR A 20 -6.36 -8.22 1.39
C TYR A 20 -6.05 -8.68 2.82
N HIS A 21 -7.05 -8.71 3.71
CA HIS A 21 -6.85 -8.99 5.15
C HIS A 21 -6.95 -10.47 5.52
N PHE A 22 -7.65 -11.29 4.75
CA PHE A 22 -7.79 -12.73 5.03
C PHE A 22 -6.46 -13.47 5.26
N PRO A 23 -5.38 -13.27 4.48
CA PRO A 23 -4.13 -13.97 4.74
C PRO A 23 -3.45 -13.60 6.06
N GLU A 24 -3.81 -12.49 6.70
CA GLU A 24 -3.19 -12.03 7.95
C GLU A 24 -3.54 -12.92 9.15
N TYR A 25 -4.61 -13.71 9.05
CA TYR A 25 -4.97 -14.73 10.05
C TYR A 25 -4.10 -15.99 9.99
N PHE A 26 -3.18 -16.07 9.02
CA PHE A 26 -2.33 -17.24 8.80
C PHE A 26 -0.85 -16.86 8.88
N SER A 27 -0.05 -17.69 9.54
CA SER A 27 1.40 -17.52 9.62
C SER A 27 2.14 -18.01 8.36
N ALA A 28 1.46 -18.76 7.49
CA ALA A 28 2.08 -19.38 6.34
C ALA A 28 2.32 -18.37 5.21
N PHE A 29 3.60 -18.13 4.88
CA PHE A 29 4.01 -17.17 3.85
C PHE A 29 3.34 -17.40 2.48
N TRP A 30 3.16 -18.66 2.06
CA TRP A 30 2.55 -18.96 0.78
C TRP A 30 1.09 -18.50 0.69
N ILE A 31 0.34 -18.53 1.80
CA ILE A 31 -1.04 -18.01 1.86
C ILE A 31 -1.03 -16.50 1.62
N MET A 32 -0.13 -15.78 2.29
CA MET A 32 0.07 -14.34 2.07
C MET A 32 0.38 -14.02 0.61
N ALA A 33 1.36 -14.72 0.02
CA ALA A 33 1.74 -14.52 -1.38
C ALA A 33 0.57 -14.79 -2.34
N THR A 34 -0.14 -15.91 -2.16
CA THR A 34 -1.29 -16.27 -3.00
C THR A 34 -2.40 -15.23 -2.93
N PHE A 35 -2.76 -14.76 -1.74
CA PHE A 35 -3.83 -13.77 -1.59
C PHE A 35 -3.43 -12.38 -2.10
N LYS A 36 -2.20 -11.93 -1.89
CA LYS A 36 -1.76 -10.61 -2.40
C LYS A 36 -1.61 -10.61 -3.93
N ILE A 37 -1.16 -11.71 -4.55
CA ILE A 37 -1.17 -11.87 -6.01
C ILE A 37 -2.61 -11.98 -6.53
N GLY A 38 -3.43 -12.82 -5.88
CA GLY A 38 -4.84 -13.01 -6.20
C GLY A 38 -5.65 -11.71 -6.11
N PHE A 39 -5.32 -10.84 -5.15
CA PHE A 39 -5.89 -9.50 -5.02
C PHE A 39 -5.72 -8.69 -6.30
N LEU A 40 -4.53 -8.68 -6.91
CA LEU A 40 -4.28 -7.92 -8.15
C LEU A 40 -5.13 -8.43 -9.31
N ILE A 41 -5.32 -9.74 -9.40
CA ILE A 41 -6.18 -10.38 -10.41
C ILE A 41 -7.65 -9.97 -10.19
N VAL A 42 -8.13 -10.06 -8.95
CA VAL A 42 -9.51 -9.67 -8.62
C VAL A 42 -9.73 -8.17 -8.83
N ALA A 43 -8.78 -7.32 -8.45
CA ALA A 43 -8.82 -5.89 -8.73
C ALA A 43 -8.91 -5.62 -10.24
N PHE A 44 -8.12 -6.33 -11.06
CA PHE A 44 -8.20 -6.20 -12.51
C PHE A 44 -9.56 -6.64 -13.09
N ILE A 45 -10.18 -7.69 -12.55
CA ILE A 45 -11.51 -8.12 -12.98
C ILE A 45 -12.57 -7.10 -12.54
N LEU A 46 -12.54 -6.69 -11.28
CA LEU A 46 -13.49 -5.72 -10.70
C LEU A 46 -13.48 -4.40 -11.46
N VAL A 47 -12.29 -3.87 -11.78
CA VAL A 47 -12.19 -2.60 -12.50
C VAL A 47 -12.83 -2.67 -13.88
N ARG A 48 -12.74 -3.83 -14.56
CA ARG A 48 -13.40 -4.07 -15.85
C ARG A 48 -14.91 -4.21 -15.71
N LEU A 49 -15.37 -4.95 -14.69
CA LEU A 49 -16.80 -5.10 -14.39
C LEU A 49 -17.47 -3.77 -14.03
N GLN A 50 -16.71 -2.85 -13.44
CA GLN A 50 -17.15 -1.49 -13.12
C GLN A 50 -17.03 -0.51 -14.29
N GLY A 51 -16.65 -0.99 -15.48
CA GLY A 51 -16.61 -0.21 -16.72
C GLY A 51 -15.37 0.67 -16.88
N TRP A 52 -14.34 0.52 -16.04
CA TRP A 52 -13.10 1.28 -16.15
C TRP A 52 -12.09 0.58 -17.07
N LYS A 53 -11.18 1.36 -17.67
CA LYS A 53 -10.18 0.86 -18.63
C LYS A 53 -8.95 0.28 -17.92
N GLY A 54 -9.11 -0.88 -17.27
CA GLY A 54 -8.04 -1.59 -16.58
C GLY A 54 -7.50 -0.82 -15.37
N LEU A 55 -6.23 -1.03 -15.00
CA LEU A 55 -5.61 -0.47 -13.79
C LEU A 55 -5.54 1.07 -13.77
N ASN A 56 -5.73 1.74 -14.92
CA ASN A 56 -5.91 3.19 -15.00
C ASN A 56 -7.06 3.68 -14.10
N GLY A 57 -8.07 2.83 -13.89
CA GLY A 57 -9.19 3.13 -13.00
C GLY A 57 -8.77 3.33 -11.54
N TYR A 58 -7.66 2.70 -11.13
CA TYR A 58 -7.05 2.86 -9.80
C TYR A 58 -5.95 3.91 -9.75
N GLY A 59 -5.76 4.70 -10.82
CA GLY A 59 -4.67 5.67 -10.90
C GLY A 59 -3.30 5.06 -11.23
N LEU A 60 -3.22 3.76 -11.50
CA LEU A 60 -1.98 3.04 -11.84
C LEU A 60 -1.65 3.09 -13.34
N GLY A 61 -2.14 4.12 -14.04
CA GLY A 61 -1.89 4.26 -15.47
C GLY A 61 -0.53 4.87 -15.78
N PHE A 62 0.09 4.42 -16.87
CA PHE A 62 1.28 5.08 -17.39
C PHE A 62 0.91 6.47 -17.94
N THR A 63 1.45 7.49 -17.30
CA THR A 63 1.36 8.89 -17.74
C THR A 63 2.72 9.36 -18.26
N HIS A 64 2.75 10.49 -18.97
CA HIS A 64 3.99 11.07 -19.49
C HIS A 64 5.06 11.33 -18.40
N LYS A 65 4.65 11.55 -17.15
CA LYS A 65 5.56 11.77 -16.00
C LYS A 65 5.68 10.56 -15.07
N TRP A 66 5.21 9.38 -15.48
CA TRP A 66 5.14 8.20 -14.60
C TRP A 66 6.50 7.85 -13.99
N ALA A 67 7.55 7.76 -14.82
CA ALA A 67 8.89 7.41 -14.34
C ALA A 67 9.47 8.50 -13.42
N ALA A 68 9.25 9.77 -13.73
CA ALA A 68 9.69 10.89 -12.89
C ALA A 68 8.98 10.88 -11.53
N ASN A 69 7.66 10.66 -11.51
CA ASN A 69 6.88 10.57 -10.28
C ASN A 69 7.28 9.35 -9.44
N LEU A 70 7.51 8.20 -10.08
CA LEU A 70 7.99 6.99 -9.39
C LEU A 70 9.37 7.24 -8.76
N SER A 71 10.34 7.77 -9.53
CA SER A 71 11.67 8.07 -9.02
C SER A 71 11.63 9.09 -7.87
N MET A 72 10.82 10.14 -7.99
CA MET A 72 10.67 11.12 -6.91
C MET A 72 10.03 10.49 -5.67
N GLY A 73 9.00 9.65 -5.84
CA GLY A 73 8.38 8.91 -4.74
C GLY A 73 9.36 7.98 -4.04
N LEU A 74 10.19 7.25 -4.80
CA LEU A 74 11.25 6.38 -4.25
C LEU A 74 12.29 7.19 -3.48
N LEU A 75 12.71 8.36 -3.97
CA LEU A 75 13.67 9.22 -3.28
C LEU A 75 13.08 9.79 -1.98
N ILE A 76 11.82 10.25 -2.01
CA ILE A 76 11.11 10.72 -0.82
C ILE A 76 10.97 9.59 0.20
N GLY A 77 10.55 8.41 -0.24
CA GLY A 77 10.40 7.24 0.64
C GLY A 77 11.73 6.80 1.25
N LEU A 78 12.82 6.77 0.47
CA LEU A 78 14.16 6.47 0.97
C LEU A 78 14.62 7.49 2.02
N PHE A 79 14.37 8.77 1.77
CA PHE A 79 14.71 9.85 2.70
C PHE A 79 13.98 9.68 4.03
N PHE A 80 12.66 9.51 3.99
CA PHE A 80 11.85 9.37 5.20
C PHE A 80 12.12 8.05 5.94
N PHE A 81 12.39 6.96 5.21
CA PHE A 81 12.86 5.71 5.81
C PHE A 81 14.19 5.91 6.56
N ALA A 82 15.17 6.59 5.95
CA ALA A 82 16.44 6.89 6.59
C ALA A 82 16.27 7.77 7.85
N VAL A 83 15.40 8.78 7.79
CA VAL A 83 15.05 9.61 8.95
C VAL A 83 14.41 8.78 10.06
N SER A 84 13.47 7.90 9.72
CA SER A 84 12.79 7.02 10.66
C SER A 84 13.77 6.10 11.41
N ILE A 85 14.69 5.43 10.70
CA ILE A 85 15.75 4.61 11.31
C ILE A 85 16.67 5.47 12.18
N PHE A 86 17.11 6.63 11.69
CA PHE A 86 17.99 7.52 12.46
C PHE A 86 17.36 7.97 13.79
N VAL A 87 16.09 8.38 13.76
CA VAL A 87 15.35 8.78 14.96
C VAL A 87 15.16 7.58 15.90
N SER A 88 14.80 6.41 15.38
CA SER A 88 14.61 5.19 16.17
C SER A 88 15.88 4.78 16.91
N VAL A 89 17.02 4.80 16.23
CA VAL A 89 18.33 4.51 16.84
C VAL A 89 18.70 5.57 17.87
N LYS A 90 18.49 6.85 17.58
CA LYS A 90 18.80 7.95 18.51
C LYS A 90 17.97 7.90 19.79
N LEU A 91 16.72 7.44 19.69
CA LEU A 91 15.82 7.26 20.84
C LEU A 91 16.05 5.93 21.58
N GLY A 92 16.91 5.05 21.08
CA GLY A 92 17.19 3.74 21.67
C GLY A 92 16.09 2.72 21.44
N TYR A 93 15.23 2.91 20.44
CA TYR A 93 14.18 1.95 20.06
C TYR A 93 14.72 0.83 19.15
N GLU A 94 15.72 1.13 18.34
CA GLU A 94 16.36 0.18 17.42
C GLU A 94 17.89 0.27 17.54
N GLU A 95 18.57 -0.81 17.17
CA GLU A 95 20.04 -0.87 17.11
C GLU A 95 20.48 -1.45 15.76
N ILE A 96 21.54 -0.87 15.18
CA ILE A 96 22.13 -1.39 13.95
C ILE A 96 23.13 -2.49 14.30
N ILE A 97 22.66 -3.74 14.21
CA ILE A 97 23.44 -4.93 14.61
C ILE A 97 24.41 -5.38 13.51
N MET A 98 24.06 -5.17 12.24
CA MET A 98 24.85 -5.66 11.09
C MET A 98 24.73 -4.74 9.88
N ILE A 99 25.84 -4.51 9.20
CA ILE A 99 25.88 -3.85 7.89
C ILE A 99 26.22 -4.92 6.84
N THR A 100 25.29 -5.17 5.92
CA THR A 100 25.52 -6.13 4.81
C THR A 100 26.36 -5.51 3.71
N SER A 101 27.06 -6.34 2.93
CA SER A 101 27.79 -5.87 1.75
C SER A 101 26.84 -5.40 0.65
N PHE A 102 27.27 -4.43 -0.17
CA PHE A 102 26.47 -3.93 -1.29
C PHE A 102 26.07 -5.05 -2.28
N LYS A 103 26.98 -5.99 -2.53
CA LYS A 103 26.70 -7.17 -3.38
C LYS A 103 25.56 -8.02 -2.81
N ASN A 104 25.59 -8.28 -1.51
CA ASN A 104 24.53 -9.06 -0.85
C ASN A 104 23.20 -8.31 -0.87
N ALA A 105 23.20 -6.99 -0.68
CA ALA A 105 22.01 -6.16 -0.78
C ALA A 105 21.36 -6.26 -2.18
N ILE A 106 22.16 -6.13 -3.25
CA ILE A 106 21.67 -6.27 -4.63
C ILE A 106 21.06 -7.66 -4.86
N ASN A 107 21.72 -8.71 -4.39
CA ASN A 107 21.24 -10.09 -4.56
C ASN A 107 19.89 -10.34 -3.88
N GLN A 108 19.51 -9.54 -2.88
CA GLN A 108 18.22 -9.65 -2.20
C GLN A 108 17.10 -8.83 -2.86
N ILE A 109 17.42 -7.88 -3.75
CA ILE A 109 16.43 -6.99 -4.40
C ILE A 109 15.28 -7.78 -5.04
N PRO A 110 15.50 -8.87 -5.81
CA PRO A 110 14.38 -9.59 -6.44
C PRO A 110 13.36 -10.12 -5.43
N MET A 111 13.84 -10.72 -4.33
CA MET A 111 12.97 -11.25 -3.28
C MET A 111 12.30 -10.11 -2.52
N LEU A 112 13.03 -9.02 -2.22
CA LEU A 112 12.46 -7.84 -1.57
C LEU A 112 11.35 -7.22 -2.41
N LEU A 113 11.56 -7.05 -3.72
CA LEU A 113 10.53 -6.53 -4.63
C LEU A 113 9.30 -7.44 -4.66
N LEU A 114 9.49 -8.77 -4.69
CA LEU A 114 8.37 -9.70 -4.64
C LEU A 114 7.59 -9.57 -3.33
N MET A 115 8.30 -9.45 -2.21
CA MET A 115 7.70 -9.38 -0.86
C MET A 115 7.11 -8.01 -0.52
N THR A 116 7.56 -6.91 -1.15
CA THR A 116 7.11 -5.57 -0.80
C THR A 116 6.33 -4.88 -1.90
N ALA A 117 6.71 -5.01 -3.17
CA ALA A 117 6.05 -4.30 -4.26
C ALA A 117 4.63 -4.82 -4.51
N ILE A 118 4.42 -6.15 -4.47
CA ILE A 118 3.09 -6.73 -4.69
C ILE A 118 2.13 -6.34 -3.56
N PRO A 119 2.47 -6.54 -2.26
CA PRO A 119 1.59 -6.09 -1.17
C PRO A 119 1.39 -4.58 -1.16
N SER A 120 2.42 -3.79 -1.47
CA SER A 120 2.31 -2.32 -1.55
C SER A 120 1.33 -1.87 -2.63
N ILE A 121 1.38 -2.45 -3.84
CA ILE A 121 0.41 -2.13 -4.90
C ILE A 121 -1.01 -2.54 -4.49
N ALA A 122 -1.17 -3.73 -3.88
CA ALA A 122 -2.47 -4.20 -3.41
C ALA A 122 -3.06 -3.25 -2.36
N GLU A 123 -2.24 -2.82 -1.40
CA GLU A 123 -2.62 -1.86 -0.39
C GLU A 123 -2.98 -0.50 -0.98
N ASP A 124 -2.19 0.01 -1.92
CA ASP A 124 -2.46 1.28 -2.60
C ASP A 124 -3.78 1.24 -3.38
N ILE A 125 -4.09 0.13 -4.05
CA ILE A 125 -5.38 -0.04 -4.71
C ILE A 125 -6.51 0.01 -3.66
N LEU A 126 -6.39 -0.70 -2.54
CA LEU A 126 -7.44 -0.77 -1.52
C LEU A 126 -7.63 0.58 -0.80
N THR A 127 -6.54 1.19 -0.35
CA THR A 127 -6.54 2.40 0.50
C THR A 127 -6.71 3.70 -0.28
N ARG A 128 -6.32 3.72 -1.56
CA ARG A 128 -6.29 4.94 -2.38
C ARG A 128 -6.97 4.74 -3.72
N GLY A 129 -6.46 3.85 -4.57
CA GLY A 129 -6.84 3.76 -5.97
C GLY A 129 -8.34 3.49 -6.20
N TYR A 130 -8.89 2.50 -5.51
CA TYR A 130 -10.29 2.10 -5.61
C TYR A 130 -11.22 3.22 -5.13
N LEU A 131 -10.89 3.79 -3.98
CA LEU A 131 -11.64 4.86 -3.34
C LEU A 131 -11.57 6.16 -4.15
N TYR A 132 -10.38 6.57 -4.60
CA TYR A 132 -10.19 7.77 -5.42
C TYR A 132 -11.00 7.68 -6.70
N GLY A 133 -11.00 6.52 -7.34
CA GLY A 133 -11.76 6.28 -8.56
C GLY A 133 -13.28 6.52 -8.39
N HIS A 134 -13.84 6.21 -7.22
CA HIS A 134 -15.26 6.41 -6.88
C HIS A 134 -15.55 7.76 -6.23
N LEU A 135 -14.56 8.38 -5.57
CA LEU A 135 -14.70 9.59 -4.77
C LEU A 135 -14.00 10.81 -5.39
N LYS A 136 -13.85 10.84 -6.73
CA LYS A 136 -13.19 11.94 -7.48
C LYS A 136 -13.77 13.33 -7.22
N PHE A 137 -14.99 13.42 -6.69
CA PHE A 137 -15.63 14.69 -6.33
C PHE A 137 -15.06 15.32 -5.05
N MET A 138 -14.28 14.58 -4.26
CA MET A 138 -13.71 15.06 -3.01
C MET A 138 -12.60 16.08 -3.24
N LYS A 139 -12.59 17.15 -2.44
CA LYS A 139 -11.50 18.15 -2.47
C LYS A 139 -10.17 17.51 -2.05
N PRO A 140 -9.01 18.01 -2.53
CA PRO A 140 -7.70 17.40 -2.26
C PRO A 140 -7.40 17.18 -0.78
N LEU A 141 -7.67 18.16 0.08
CA LEU A 141 -7.45 18.02 1.52
C LEU A 141 -8.33 16.92 2.15
N GLY A 142 -9.61 16.85 1.77
CA GLY A 142 -10.50 15.80 2.24
C GLY A 142 -10.05 14.42 1.79
N TRP A 143 -9.53 14.31 0.57
CA TRP A 143 -8.99 13.06 0.03
C TRP A 143 -7.72 12.61 0.79
N ILE A 144 -6.81 13.53 1.08
CA ILE A 144 -5.61 13.25 1.88
C ILE A 144 -6.00 12.72 3.27
N LEU A 145 -6.93 13.40 3.95
CA LEU A 145 -7.39 12.98 5.28
C LEU A 145 -8.10 11.62 5.26
N LEU A 146 -8.98 11.39 4.27
CA LEU A 146 -9.70 10.12 4.14
C LEU A 146 -8.74 8.95 3.87
N SER A 147 -7.83 9.11 2.91
CA SER A 147 -6.87 8.06 2.56
C SER A 147 -5.91 7.77 3.70
N ALA A 148 -5.44 8.79 4.44
CA ALA A 148 -4.63 8.62 5.64
C ALA A 148 -5.39 7.88 6.74
N LEU A 149 -6.66 8.25 6.99
CA LEU A 149 -7.51 7.57 7.96
C LEU A 149 -7.68 6.08 7.63
N ILE A 150 -7.97 5.76 6.37
CA ILE A 150 -8.18 4.37 5.93
C ILE A 150 -6.87 3.57 6.02
N TYR A 151 -5.74 4.18 5.66
CA TYR A 151 -4.42 3.56 5.84
C TYR A 151 -4.14 3.24 7.31
N VAL A 152 -4.46 4.16 8.24
CA VAL A 152 -4.30 3.93 9.69
C VAL A 152 -5.26 2.85 10.18
N LEU A 153 -6.53 2.87 9.74
CA LEU A 153 -7.51 1.86 10.14
C LEU A 153 -7.12 0.45 9.66
N ASN A 154 -6.51 0.33 8.49
CA ASN A 154 -5.94 -0.92 8.00
C ASN A 154 -4.77 -1.44 8.85
N HIS A 155 -4.20 -0.60 9.72
CA HIS A 155 -3.10 -0.94 10.61
C HIS A 155 -3.46 -0.71 12.08
N ILE A 156 -4.74 -0.64 12.43
CA ILE A 156 -5.18 -0.27 13.78
C ILE A 156 -4.59 -1.18 14.86
N TRP A 157 -4.36 -2.47 14.54
CA TRP A 157 -3.74 -3.42 15.45
C TRP A 157 -2.28 -3.09 15.78
N ARG A 158 -1.56 -2.40 14.88
CA ARG A 158 -0.16 -1.99 15.08
C ARG A 158 -0.01 -0.82 16.04
N LEU A 159 -1.11 -0.13 16.39
CA LEU A 159 -1.06 0.95 17.38
C LEU A 159 -0.62 0.46 18.77
N ASN A 160 -0.69 -0.85 19.02
CA ASN A 160 -0.26 -1.47 20.27
C ASN A 160 1.19 -2.00 20.24
N ASP A 161 1.92 -1.86 19.14
CA ASP A 161 3.30 -2.36 18.98
C ASP A 161 4.34 -1.49 19.74
N GLY A 162 3.90 -0.50 20.52
CA GLY A 162 4.74 0.35 21.38
C GLY A 162 5.20 1.65 20.73
N LEU A 163 5.99 2.45 21.47
CA LEU A 163 6.41 3.79 21.06
C LEU A 163 7.31 3.81 19.82
N ALA A 164 7.98 2.70 19.52
CA ALA A 164 8.79 2.55 18.30
C ALA A 164 7.93 2.74 17.04
N VAL A 165 6.64 2.39 17.05
CA VAL A 165 5.78 2.59 15.88
C VAL A 165 5.55 4.07 15.54
N LEU A 166 5.72 4.97 16.51
CA LEU A 166 5.60 6.41 16.25
C LEU A 166 6.70 6.94 15.33
N THR A 167 7.87 6.30 15.28
CA THR A 167 8.93 6.69 14.34
C THR A 167 8.63 6.23 12.92
N TYR A 168 7.81 5.19 12.75
CA TYR A 168 7.30 4.77 11.43
C TYR A 168 6.24 5.72 10.88
N LEU A 169 5.66 6.63 11.69
CA LEU A 169 4.78 7.71 11.18
C LEU A 169 5.55 8.78 10.39
N LEU A 170 6.88 8.79 10.50
CA LEU A 170 7.74 9.63 9.68
C LEU A 170 7.95 9.02 8.28
N TYR A 171 7.55 7.76 8.06
CA TYR A 171 7.68 7.01 6.80
C TYR A 171 6.36 6.95 6.02
#